data_AF-A0A7V9R4R9-F1
#
_entry.id   AF-A0A7V9R4R9-F1
#
_cell.length_a   1.000
_cell.length_b   1.000
_cell.length_c   1.000
_cell.angle_alpha   90.00
_cell.angle_beta   90.00
_cell.angle_gamma   90.00
#
_symmetry.space_group_name_H-M   'P 1'
#
loop_
_entity.id
_entity.type
_entity.pdbx_description
1 polymer ?
#
loop_
_entity_poly.entity_id
_entity_poly.type
_entity_poly.pdbx_seq_one_letter_code
_entity_poly.pdbx_strand_id
1 'polypeptide(L)'
;MDNFPQQPLLPQSRGIKKQWIILGSVIGVLVIVMGGCVACGALIGLSSFTNSNVASTDGEEPHDSRRSSGKSSSGSGTLAGTTWSGTSNCDDGDKLEMVFKFAESGNPIYEYQTKSGLRSVELAEVGQLIRFVPPGGGVTSASVDSLAVSSDRVSHTMSFSTESSSGETLTQSRSRVGTETAIADGELQVETTIRSQSVSSQPGIVAPGDEHVIVCRGKLKEQ
;
A
#
# COMPACT_ATOMS: atom_id res chain seq x y z
N MET A 1 -26.07 45.18 48.20
CA MET A 1 -26.94 45.31 47.00
C MET A 1 -26.04 44.95 45.84
N ASP A 2 -25.92 43.64 45.66
CA ASP A 2 -24.88 42.98 44.89
C ASP A 2 -25.45 42.57 43.53
N ASN A 3 -24.76 42.90 42.45
CA ASN A 3 -25.21 42.65 41.09
C ASN A 3 -24.11 41.89 40.34
N PHE A 4 -24.26 40.56 40.26
CA PHE A 4 -23.45 39.67 39.43
C PHE A 4 -24.17 39.42 38.09
N PRO A 5 -23.51 39.54 36.93
CA PRO A 5 -24.09 39.13 35.66
C PRO A 5 -24.05 37.60 35.49
N GLN A 6 -25.20 37.04 35.12
CA GLN A 6 -25.45 35.62 34.84
C GLN A 6 -24.89 35.19 33.47
N GLN A 7 -24.36 33.96 33.40
CA GLN A 7 -24.02 33.26 32.15
C GLN A 7 -25.29 32.70 31.48
N PRO A 8 -25.39 32.66 30.14
CA PRO A 8 -26.48 31.98 29.45
C PRO A 8 -26.22 30.46 29.26
N LEU A 9 -27.25 29.68 29.58
CA LEU A 9 -27.38 28.24 29.38
C LEU A 9 -27.71 27.90 27.91
N LEU A 10 -27.11 26.83 27.39
CA LEU A 10 -27.46 26.23 26.10
C LEU A 10 -28.77 25.42 26.19
N PRO A 11 -29.68 25.49 25.19
CA PRO A 11 -30.75 24.53 25.05
C PRO A 11 -30.37 23.35 24.13
N GLN A 12 -30.44 22.13 24.66
CA GLN A 12 -30.65 20.92 23.87
C GLN A 12 -32.08 20.89 23.33
N SER A 13 -32.25 20.56 22.05
CA SER A 13 -33.54 20.09 21.53
C SER A 13 -33.36 18.96 20.52
N ARG A 14 -34.05 17.86 20.84
CA ARG A 14 -34.12 16.60 20.10
C ARG A 14 -35.00 16.76 18.87
N GLY A 15 -34.53 16.25 17.73
CA GLY A 15 -35.34 15.98 16.54
C GLY A 15 -35.20 14.52 16.14
N ILE A 16 -36.13 13.68 16.57
CA ILE A 16 -36.26 12.28 16.15
C ILE A 16 -36.82 12.27 14.72
N LYS A 17 -36.05 11.76 13.76
CA LYS A 17 -36.59 11.31 12.47
C LYS A 17 -36.28 9.83 12.28
N LYS A 18 -37.36 9.03 12.23
CA LYS A 18 -37.38 7.65 11.76
C LYS A 18 -36.82 7.59 10.35
N GLN A 19 -35.80 6.76 10.11
CA GLN A 19 -35.51 6.28 8.76
C GLN A 19 -34.94 4.86 8.81
N TRP A 20 -35.71 4.01 8.15
CA TRP A 20 -35.57 2.64 7.67
C TRP A 20 -34.20 1.96 7.72
N ILE A 21 -34.27 0.70 8.18
CA ILE A 21 -33.34 -0.39 7.92
C ILE A 21 -33.02 -0.46 6.42
N ILE A 22 -31.73 -0.43 6.08
CA ILE A 22 -31.22 -1.16 4.92
C ILE A 22 -30.11 -2.08 5.42
N LEU A 23 -30.46 -3.36 5.42
CA LEU A 23 -29.57 -4.50 5.53
C LEU A 23 -28.81 -4.63 4.20
N GLY A 24 -27.48 -4.78 4.24
CA GLY A 24 -26.61 -5.01 3.07
C GLY A 24 -25.22 -4.46 3.41
N SER A 25 -24.26 -5.28 3.83
CA SER A 25 -23.49 -6.24 3.04
C SER A 25 -22.87 -5.62 1.79
N VAL A 26 -21.55 -5.79 1.69
CA VAL A 26 -20.69 -5.65 0.48
C VAL A 26 -20.05 -4.28 0.23
N ILE A 27 -18.75 -4.21 0.57
CA ILE A 27 -17.61 -3.68 -0.22
C ILE A 27 -17.65 -2.22 -0.70
N GLY A 28 -16.58 -1.50 -0.33
CA GLY A 28 -15.88 -0.62 -1.26
C GLY A 28 -15.98 0.87 -0.96
N VAL A 29 -14.84 1.55 -1.19
CA VAL A 29 -14.66 3.01 -1.20
C VAL A 29 -14.34 3.61 0.17
N LEU A 30 -13.08 3.42 0.61
CA LEU A 30 -12.43 4.37 1.52
C LEU A 30 -11.55 5.32 0.70
N VAL A 31 -12.21 6.35 0.16
CA VAL A 31 -11.55 7.58 -0.28
C VAL A 31 -11.26 8.38 1.00
N ILE A 32 -10.03 8.33 1.52
CA ILE A 32 -9.55 9.36 2.45
C ILE A 32 -8.86 10.44 1.62
N VAL A 33 -9.67 11.41 1.20
CA VAL A 33 -9.21 12.72 0.77
C VAL A 33 -9.14 13.60 2.02
N MET A 34 -7.97 14.21 2.21
CA MET A 34 -7.67 15.36 3.08
C MET A 34 -7.63 15.11 4.59
N GLY A 35 -6.40 14.97 5.09
CA GLY A 35 -6.05 15.21 6.49
C GLY A 35 -5.89 13.94 7.31
N GLY A 36 -4.64 13.50 7.52
CA GLY A 36 -4.33 12.54 8.60
C GLY A 36 -3.65 11.24 8.20
N CYS A 37 -2.95 11.16 7.06
CA CYS A 37 -2.06 10.03 6.76
C CYS A 37 -0.80 10.50 6.01
N VAL A 38 0.03 11.31 6.68
CA VAL A 38 1.38 11.63 6.15
C VAL A 38 2.26 10.37 6.11
N ALA A 39 1.92 9.34 6.89
CA ALA A 39 2.56 8.02 6.86
C ALA A 39 2.11 7.14 5.68
N CYS A 40 0.88 7.27 5.16
CA CYS A 40 0.42 6.47 4.02
C CYS A 40 0.91 6.99 2.66
N GLY A 41 1.38 8.24 2.59
CA GLY A 41 1.88 8.84 1.35
C GLY A 41 3.12 8.15 0.76
N ALA A 42 3.89 7.43 1.59
CA ALA A 42 5.04 6.64 1.14
C ALA A 42 4.69 5.18 0.76
N LEU A 43 3.46 4.72 1.04
CA LEU A 43 3.03 3.33 0.78
C LEU A 43 2.12 3.16 -0.43
N ILE A 44 1.89 4.22 -1.23
CA ILE A 44 1.15 4.15 -2.51
C ILE A 44 1.97 3.42 -3.61
N GLY A 45 3.09 2.77 -3.26
CA GLY A 45 3.89 1.95 -4.17
C GLY A 45 3.62 0.44 -4.15
N LEU A 46 2.73 -0.07 -3.27
CA LEU A 46 2.47 -1.52 -3.16
C LEU A 46 1.07 -1.95 -3.61
N SER A 47 0.19 -1.02 -3.97
CA SER A 47 -1.17 -1.30 -4.42
C SER A 47 -1.47 -0.62 -5.76
N SER A 48 -1.02 -1.25 -6.84
CA SER A 48 -1.54 -0.97 -8.18
C SER A 48 -3.00 -1.45 -8.25
N PHE A 49 -3.95 -0.59 -7.91
CA PHE A 49 -5.37 -0.82 -8.15
C PHE A 49 -5.66 -0.73 -9.65
N THR A 50 -5.85 -1.86 -10.33
CA THR A 50 -6.57 -1.90 -11.60
C THR A 50 -8.03 -2.22 -11.35
N ASN A 51 -8.87 -1.19 -11.44
CA ASN A 51 -10.32 -1.29 -11.35
C ASN A 51 -10.88 -1.94 -12.64
N SER A 52 -11.26 -3.21 -12.57
CA SER A 52 -11.91 -3.92 -13.67
C SER A 52 -13.43 -3.79 -13.55
N ASN A 53 -13.99 -2.66 -13.98
CA ASN A 53 -15.40 -2.59 -14.34
C ASN A 53 -15.56 -3.18 -15.74
N VAL A 54 -15.76 -4.50 -15.83
CA VAL A 54 -16.39 -5.10 -17.00
C VAL A 54 -17.77 -5.54 -16.58
N ALA A 55 -18.74 -4.79 -17.08
CA ALA A 55 -20.16 -5.06 -16.92
C ALA A 55 -20.50 -6.45 -17.47
N SER A 56 -21.11 -7.26 -16.61
CA SER A 56 -21.79 -8.49 -16.97
C SER A 56 -22.86 -8.19 -18.01
N THR A 57 -22.83 -8.93 -19.13
CA THR A 57 -24.02 -9.17 -19.95
C THR A 57 -24.20 -10.66 -20.06
N ASP A 58 -25.40 -11.08 -19.67
CA ASP A 58 -25.88 -12.45 -19.55
C ASP A 58 -25.82 -13.21 -20.89
N GLY A 59 -25.57 -14.52 -20.81
CA GLY A 59 -25.62 -15.42 -21.97
C GLY A 59 -25.47 -16.89 -21.56
N GLU A 60 -26.62 -17.53 -21.36
CA GLU A 60 -27.00 -18.95 -21.61
C GLU A 60 -26.02 -20.10 -21.30
N GLU A 61 -26.48 -21.02 -20.43
CA GLU A 61 -25.96 -22.39 -20.28
C GLU A 61 -26.08 -23.19 -21.58
N PRO A 62 -25.13 -24.11 -21.86
CA PRO A 62 -25.51 -25.52 -21.65
C PRO A 62 -24.39 -26.40 -21.06
N HIS A 63 -24.85 -27.43 -20.34
CA HIS A 63 -24.11 -28.58 -19.83
C HIS A 63 -23.08 -29.17 -20.81
N ASP A 64 -21.85 -29.43 -20.32
CA ASP A 64 -21.21 -30.71 -20.62
C ASP A 64 -20.18 -31.15 -19.57
N SER A 65 -20.19 -32.44 -19.29
CA SER A 65 -19.43 -33.09 -18.23
C SER A 65 -18.09 -33.59 -18.76
N ARG A 66 -17.02 -32.84 -18.48
CA ARG A 66 -15.64 -33.36 -18.61
C ARG A 66 -14.88 -33.18 -17.29
N ARG A 67 -14.77 -34.30 -16.59
CA ARG A 67 -13.86 -34.53 -15.47
C ARG A 67 -12.42 -34.35 -15.97
N SER A 68 -11.95 -33.12 -15.94
CA SER A 68 -10.53 -32.79 -16.08
C SER A 68 -9.83 -33.27 -14.81
N SER A 69 -9.04 -34.33 -14.95
CA SER A 69 -7.99 -34.67 -13.99
C SER A 69 -7.05 -33.48 -13.93
N GLY A 70 -7.28 -32.60 -12.96
CA GLY A 70 -6.43 -31.47 -12.62
C GLY A 70 -5.03 -31.98 -12.37
N LYS A 71 -4.19 -31.84 -13.38
CA LYS A 71 -2.74 -31.96 -13.28
C LYS A 71 -2.32 -30.85 -12.32
N SER A 72 -2.15 -31.21 -11.05
CA SER A 72 -1.43 -30.38 -10.09
C SER A 72 -0.01 -30.25 -10.61
N SER A 73 0.24 -29.21 -11.42
CA SER A 73 1.59 -28.76 -11.67
C SER A 73 2.11 -28.26 -10.34
N SER A 74 2.72 -29.15 -9.56
CA SER A 74 3.75 -28.77 -8.61
C SER A 74 4.92 -28.22 -9.42
N GLY A 75 4.71 -27.06 -10.04
CA GLY A 75 5.77 -26.29 -10.63
C GLY A 75 6.68 -25.92 -9.47
N SER A 76 7.92 -26.38 -9.53
CA SER A 76 9.01 -25.59 -8.96
C SER A 76 8.93 -24.24 -9.69
N GLY A 77 8.10 -23.35 -9.17
CA GLY A 77 7.78 -22.08 -9.80
C GLY A 77 9.05 -21.25 -9.83
N THR A 78 9.29 -20.59 -10.96
CA THR A 78 10.30 -19.55 -11.01
C THR A 78 9.62 -18.20 -10.86
N LEU A 79 10.28 -17.26 -10.18
CA LEU A 79 9.77 -15.90 -10.05
C LEU A 79 9.91 -15.11 -11.36
N ALA A 80 10.86 -15.47 -12.23
CA ALA A 80 11.13 -14.73 -13.46
C ALA A 80 9.88 -14.58 -14.35
N GLY A 81 9.57 -13.34 -14.73
CA GLY A 81 8.45 -12.98 -15.62
C GLY A 81 7.05 -13.13 -15.01
N THR A 82 6.94 -13.41 -13.71
CA THR A 82 5.65 -13.69 -13.05
C THR A 82 5.04 -12.47 -12.36
N THR A 83 3.73 -12.51 -12.19
CA THR A 83 2.98 -11.55 -11.36
C THR A 83 2.18 -12.32 -10.32
N TRP A 84 2.20 -11.87 -9.08
CA TRP A 84 1.52 -12.48 -7.95
C TRP A 84 0.64 -11.45 -7.26
N SER A 85 -0.56 -11.83 -6.84
CA SER A 85 -1.43 -10.94 -6.07
C SER A 85 -2.19 -11.65 -4.96
N GLY A 86 -2.65 -10.86 -3.99
CA GLY A 86 -3.41 -11.36 -2.86
C GLY A 86 -3.48 -10.34 -1.74
N THR A 87 -3.75 -10.81 -0.53
CA THR A 87 -3.92 -9.96 0.65
C THR A 87 -2.97 -10.40 1.75
N SER A 88 -2.30 -9.44 2.39
CA SER A 88 -1.58 -9.67 3.65
C SER A 88 -2.38 -9.15 4.84
N ASN A 89 -2.12 -9.77 6.00
CA ASN A 89 -2.53 -9.25 7.29
C ASN A 89 -1.32 -8.59 7.96
N CYS A 90 -1.53 -7.41 8.51
CA CYS A 90 -0.53 -6.62 9.21
C CYS A 90 -0.72 -6.73 10.73
N ASP A 91 0.35 -6.50 11.49
CA ASP A 91 0.36 -6.62 12.96
C ASP A 91 -0.38 -5.48 13.69
N ASP A 92 -0.64 -4.37 12.99
CA ASP A 92 -1.55 -3.30 13.40
C ASP A 92 -3.04 -3.63 13.20
N GLY A 93 -3.35 -4.81 12.62
CA GLY A 93 -4.71 -5.27 12.35
C GLY A 93 -5.22 -4.92 10.96
N ASP A 94 -4.44 -4.18 10.16
CA ASP A 94 -4.82 -3.82 8.80
C ASP A 94 -4.66 -4.99 7.83
N LYS A 95 -5.35 -4.87 6.69
CA LYS A 95 -5.21 -5.77 5.55
C LYS A 95 -4.74 -4.97 4.35
N LEU A 96 -3.72 -5.47 3.68
CA LEU A 96 -3.11 -4.82 2.53
C LEU A 96 -3.28 -5.72 1.30
N GLU A 97 -3.87 -5.18 0.24
CA GLU A 97 -3.81 -5.79 -1.09
C GLU A 97 -2.41 -5.59 -1.66
N MET A 98 -1.78 -6.68 -2.08
CA MET A 98 -0.42 -6.67 -2.58
C MET A 98 -0.36 -7.25 -3.98
N VAL A 99 0.43 -6.61 -4.85
CA VAL A 99 0.80 -7.13 -6.16
C VAL A 99 2.32 -7.11 -6.25
N PHE A 100 2.91 -8.28 -6.50
CA PHE A 100 4.34 -8.44 -6.75
C PHE A 100 4.57 -8.80 -8.21
N LYS A 101 5.42 -8.02 -8.87
CA LYS A 101 5.83 -8.24 -10.26
C LYS A 101 7.32 -8.51 -10.30
N PHE A 102 7.70 -9.51 -11.08
CA PHE A 102 9.10 -9.86 -11.30
C PHE A 102 9.41 -9.71 -12.78
N ALA A 103 10.57 -9.13 -13.08
CA ALA A 103 11.08 -9.05 -14.44
C ALA A 103 11.51 -10.44 -14.95
N GLU A 104 11.77 -10.56 -16.24
CA GLU A 104 12.32 -11.79 -16.86
C GLU A 104 13.67 -12.21 -16.24
N SER A 105 14.39 -11.26 -15.64
CA SER A 105 15.63 -11.49 -14.88
C SER A 105 15.40 -12.12 -13.50
N GLY A 106 14.16 -12.16 -13.02
CA GLY A 106 13.80 -12.54 -11.64
C GLY A 106 13.83 -11.37 -10.64
N ASN A 107 14.30 -10.19 -11.05
CA ASN A 107 14.36 -9.02 -10.18
C ASN A 107 12.96 -8.44 -9.90
N PRO A 108 12.69 -7.86 -8.71
CA PRO A 108 11.45 -7.16 -8.44
C PRO A 108 11.26 -5.96 -9.35
N ILE A 109 10.00 -5.70 -9.73
CA ILE A 109 9.59 -4.46 -10.37
C ILE A 109 8.95 -3.55 -9.32
N TYR A 110 9.52 -2.37 -9.14
CA TYR A 110 8.97 -1.32 -8.31
C TYR A 110 8.08 -0.39 -9.16
N GLU A 111 6.80 -0.34 -8.82
CA GLU A 111 5.84 0.59 -9.42
C GLU A 111 5.63 1.81 -8.51
N TYR A 112 5.63 2.99 -9.11
CA TYR A 112 5.48 4.24 -8.36
C TYR A 112 4.71 5.27 -9.18
N GLN A 113 3.87 6.04 -8.48
CA GLN A 113 3.06 7.07 -9.08
C GLN A 113 3.83 8.39 -9.15
N THR A 114 3.84 9.02 -10.34
CA THR A 114 4.39 10.36 -10.54
C THR A 114 3.28 11.33 -10.96
N LYS A 115 3.58 12.63 -10.95
CA LYS A 115 2.69 13.65 -11.56
C LYS A 115 2.36 13.35 -13.03
N SER A 116 3.23 12.62 -13.74
CA SER A 116 3.05 12.25 -15.15
C SER A 116 2.32 10.92 -15.38
N GLY A 117 1.93 10.22 -14.31
CA GLY A 117 1.34 8.89 -14.38
C GLY A 117 2.17 7.82 -13.66
N LEU A 118 1.71 6.58 -13.78
CA LEU A 118 2.37 5.40 -13.22
C LEU A 118 3.69 5.14 -13.96
N ARG A 119 4.71 4.80 -13.19
CA ARG A 119 6.03 4.39 -13.69
C ARG A 119 6.40 3.07 -13.04
N SER A 120 7.21 2.29 -13.74
CA SER A 120 7.79 1.05 -13.24
C SER A 120 9.29 1.05 -13.50
N VAL A 121 10.03 0.40 -12.62
CA VAL A 121 11.46 0.19 -12.77
C VAL A 121 11.85 -1.16 -12.16
N GLU A 122 12.71 -1.88 -12.85
CA GLU A 122 13.32 -3.09 -12.29
C GLU A 122 14.36 -2.70 -11.22
N LEU A 123 14.32 -3.38 -10.08
CA LEU A 123 15.33 -3.25 -9.03
C LEU A 123 16.50 -4.18 -9.37
N ALA A 124 17.50 -3.65 -10.05
CA ALA A 124 18.57 -4.45 -10.66
C ALA A 124 19.83 -4.55 -9.79
N GLU A 125 20.13 -3.53 -8.97
CA GLU A 125 21.36 -3.50 -8.18
C GLU A 125 21.23 -2.72 -6.88
N VAL A 126 22.11 -3.05 -5.92
CA VAL A 126 22.26 -2.30 -4.66
C VAL A 126 22.88 -0.93 -4.95
N GLY A 127 22.33 0.11 -4.35
CA GLY A 127 22.72 1.50 -4.58
C GLY A 127 21.93 2.19 -5.70
N GLN A 128 21.09 1.45 -6.44
CA GLN A 128 20.19 2.03 -7.44
C GLN A 128 19.30 3.11 -6.80
N LEU A 129 19.33 4.30 -7.37
CA LEU A 129 18.60 5.47 -6.88
C LEU A 129 17.48 5.85 -7.85
N ILE A 130 16.26 5.96 -7.33
CA ILE A 130 15.06 6.36 -8.06
C ILE A 130 14.58 7.67 -7.44
N ARG A 131 14.50 8.74 -8.23
CA ARG A 131 14.01 10.05 -7.77
C ARG A 131 12.81 10.49 -8.59
N PHE A 132 11.75 10.90 -7.93
CA PHE A 132 10.52 11.30 -8.60
C PHE A 132 9.71 12.32 -7.79
N VAL A 133 8.73 12.92 -8.46
CA VAL A 133 7.76 13.85 -7.87
C VAL A 133 6.39 13.16 -7.84
N PRO A 134 5.87 12.79 -6.66
CA PRO A 134 4.56 12.14 -6.55
C PRO A 134 3.41 13.12 -6.85
N PRO A 135 2.19 12.62 -7.11
CA PRO A 135 0.99 13.46 -7.13
C PRO A 135 0.78 14.08 -5.75
N GLY A 136 0.89 15.40 -5.65
CA GLY A 136 0.92 16.13 -4.37
C GLY A 136 2.16 16.99 -4.21
N GLY A 137 3.21 16.77 -5.02
CA GLY A 137 4.43 17.55 -4.98
C GLY A 137 5.48 16.98 -4.03
N GLY A 138 6.49 17.78 -3.73
CA GLY A 138 7.69 17.30 -3.04
C GLY A 138 8.59 16.44 -3.94
N VAL A 139 9.68 15.95 -3.37
CA VAL A 139 10.62 15.04 -4.03
C VAL A 139 10.78 13.79 -3.18
N THR A 140 10.52 12.64 -3.78
CA THR A 140 10.78 11.33 -3.18
C THR A 140 12.04 10.76 -3.80
N SER A 141 12.95 10.28 -2.95
CA SER A 141 14.11 9.49 -3.35
C SER A 141 13.97 8.10 -2.73
N ALA A 142 14.12 7.06 -3.55
CA ALA A 142 14.13 5.67 -3.13
C ALA A 142 15.48 5.04 -3.51
N SER A 143 16.13 4.34 -2.59
CA SER A 143 17.38 3.62 -2.82
C SER A 143 17.20 2.15 -2.54
N VAL A 144 17.82 1.29 -3.37
CA VAL A 144 17.93 -0.14 -3.08
C VAL A 144 19.10 -0.36 -2.13
N ASP A 145 18.84 -0.86 -0.93
CA ASP A 145 19.86 -1.06 0.09
C ASP A 145 20.38 -2.50 0.12
N SER A 146 19.53 -3.45 -0.21
CA SER A 146 19.88 -4.86 -0.37
C SER A 146 19.01 -5.49 -1.45
N LEU A 147 19.58 -6.45 -2.17
CA LEU A 147 18.91 -7.24 -3.19
C LEU A 147 19.57 -8.61 -3.25
N ALA A 148 18.78 -9.66 -3.05
CA ALA A 148 19.19 -11.05 -3.18
C ALA A 148 18.10 -11.80 -3.95
N VAL A 149 18.48 -12.41 -5.08
CA VAL A 149 17.56 -13.04 -6.03
C VAL A 149 18.02 -14.48 -6.27
N SER A 150 17.09 -15.42 -6.11
CA SER A 150 17.18 -16.80 -6.59
C SER A 150 15.98 -17.11 -7.49
N SER A 151 15.94 -18.31 -8.05
CA SER A 151 14.83 -18.73 -8.91
C SER A 151 13.47 -18.71 -8.20
N ASP A 152 13.45 -18.95 -6.89
CA ASP A 152 12.26 -19.21 -6.06
C ASP A 152 12.11 -18.25 -4.87
N ARG A 153 13.12 -17.40 -4.62
CA ARG A 153 13.15 -16.47 -3.49
C ARG A 153 13.70 -15.13 -3.92
N VAL A 154 13.11 -14.05 -3.42
CA VAL A 154 13.70 -12.72 -3.49
C VAL A 154 13.65 -12.06 -2.12
N SER A 155 14.75 -11.43 -1.72
CA SER A 155 14.79 -10.53 -0.57
C SER A 155 15.35 -9.19 -1.03
N HIS A 156 14.66 -8.11 -0.73
CA HIS A 156 15.17 -6.77 -1.01
C HIS A 156 14.80 -5.81 0.11
N THR A 157 15.56 -4.74 0.23
CA THR A 157 15.22 -3.62 1.11
C THR A 157 15.41 -2.32 0.38
N MET A 158 14.44 -1.43 0.52
CA MET A 158 14.48 -0.08 -0.02
C MET A 158 14.37 0.95 1.09
N SER A 159 15.16 2.02 1.00
CA SER A 159 14.98 3.22 1.82
C SER A 159 14.33 4.31 0.99
N PHE A 160 13.39 5.02 1.59
CA PHE A 160 12.67 6.14 1.00
C PHE A 160 12.91 7.38 1.84
N SER A 161 13.08 8.51 1.17
CA SER A 161 13.05 9.83 1.78
C SER A 161 12.16 10.74 0.95
N THR A 162 11.20 11.41 1.58
CA THR A 162 10.38 12.43 0.91
C THR A 162 10.58 13.77 1.57
N GLU A 163 10.77 14.80 0.75
CA GLU A 163 10.84 16.18 1.19
C GLU A 163 9.75 16.98 0.51
N SER A 164 8.94 17.68 1.29
CA SER A 164 7.95 18.62 0.78
C SER A 164 8.03 19.93 1.56
N SER A 165 7.75 21.02 0.86
CA SER A 165 7.70 22.35 1.44
C SER A 165 6.32 22.94 1.20
N SER A 166 5.73 23.50 2.25
CA SER A 166 4.48 24.23 2.21
C SER A 166 4.62 25.50 3.06
N GLY A 167 4.70 26.65 2.39
CA GLY A 167 5.04 27.92 3.05
C GLY A 167 6.43 27.89 3.67
N GLU A 168 6.52 28.19 4.97
CA GLU A 168 7.78 28.18 5.74
C GLU A 168 8.07 26.83 6.41
N THR A 169 7.20 25.83 6.23
CA THR A 169 7.37 24.52 6.87
C THR A 169 8.03 23.54 5.90
N LEU A 170 9.11 22.91 6.36
CA LEU A 170 9.74 21.77 5.69
C LEU A 170 9.30 20.49 6.39
N THR A 171 8.68 19.60 5.63
CA THR A 171 8.31 18.27 6.09
C THR A 171 9.21 17.25 5.41
N GLN A 172 9.88 16.45 6.23
CA GLN A 172 10.73 15.36 5.78
C GLN A 172 10.16 14.05 6.33
N SER A 173 10.04 13.04 5.50
CA SER A 173 9.74 11.68 5.94
C SER A 173 10.80 10.71 5.46
N ARG A 174 11.05 9.68 6.26
CA ARG A 174 11.95 8.58 5.95
C ARG A 174 11.24 7.27 6.22
N SER A 175 11.37 6.32 5.32
CA SER A 175 10.91 4.96 5.58
C SER A 175 11.88 3.94 5.00
N ARG A 176 11.82 2.73 5.53
CA ARG A 176 12.57 1.58 5.04
C ARG A 176 11.59 0.43 4.90
N VAL A 177 11.54 -0.16 3.72
CA VAL A 177 10.68 -1.30 3.41
C VAL A 177 11.57 -2.48 3.09
N GLY A 178 11.54 -3.50 3.94
CA GLY A 178 12.17 -4.78 3.68
C GLY A 178 11.11 -5.79 3.25
N THR A 179 11.35 -6.50 2.17
CA THR A 179 10.44 -7.53 1.69
C THR A 179 11.19 -8.82 1.42
N GLU A 180 10.64 -9.91 1.94
CA GLU A 180 11.06 -11.27 1.64
C GLU A 180 9.91 -12.01 0.97
N THR A 181 10.22 -12.65 -0.16
CA THR A 181 9.29 -13.48 -0.91
C THR A 181 9.90 -14.85 -1.17
N ALA A 182 9.09 -15.91 -1.07
CA ALA A 182 9.51 -17.28 -1.37
C ALA A 182 8.34 -18.08 -1.94
N ILE A 183 8.59 -18.86 -2.99
CA ILE A 183 7.61 -19.80 -3.52
C ILE A 183 7.57 -21.02 -2.59
N ALA A 184 6.39 -21.29 -2.03
CA ALA A 184 6.14 -22.49 -1.24
C ALA A 184 4.71 -23.00 -1.53
N ASP A 185 4.59 -24.30 -1.78
CA ASP A 185 3.30 -24.95 -2.07
C ASP A 185 2.52 -24.34 -3.25
N GLY A 186 3.24 -23.76 -4.23
CA GLY A 186 2.64 -23.09 -5.39
C GLY A 186 2.07 -21.70 -5.10
N GLU A 187 2.35 -21.14 -3.92
CA GLU A 187 1.99 -19.78 -3.53
C GLU A 187 3.26 -18.96 -3.24
N LEU A 188 3.19 -17.65 -3.45
CA LEU A 188 4.23 -16.75 -3.00
C LEU A 188 3.98 -16.37 -1.55
N GLN A 189 4.79 -16.89 -0.65
CA GLN A 189 4.87 -16.42 0.73
C GLN A 189 5.54 -15.06 0.73
N VAL A 190 4.93 -14.09 1.41
CA VAL A 190 5.46 -12.72 1.52
C VAL A 190 5.48 -12.27 2.96
N GLU A 191 6.60 -11.70 3.38
CA GLU A 191 6.73 -10.87 4.57
C GLU A 191 7.29 -9.50 4.19
N THR A 192 6.57 -8.44 4.56
CA THR A 192 6.98 -7.06 4.35
C THR A 192 7.08 -6.36 5.70
N THR A 193 8.26 -5.83 6.02
CA THR A 193 8.51 -5.01 7.20
C THR A 193 8.65 -3.56 6.76
N ILE A 194 7.82 -2.68 7.30
CA ILE A 194 7.84 -1.24 7.04
C ILE A 194 8.30 -0.54 8.31
N ARG A 195 9.37 0.24 8.24
CA ARG A 195 9.79 1.16 9.29
C ARG A 195 9.64 2.57 8.78
N SER A 196 9.01 3.46 9.54
CA SER A 196 8.76 4.83 9.11
C SER A 196 9.00 5.83 10.24
N GLN A 197 9.48 7.00 9.86
CA GLN A 197 9.67 8.16 10.74
C GLN A 197 9.38 9.43 9.94
N SER A 198 8.80 10.43 10.60
CA SER A 198 8.61 11.76 10.02
C SER A 198 9.20 12.84 10.92
N VAL A 199 9.68 13.92 10.33
CA VAL A 199 10.18 15.10 11.05
C VAL A 199 9.62 16.32 10.35
N SER A 200 9.02 17.23 11.12
CA SER A 200 8.56 18.52 10.62
C SER A 200 9.35 19.64 11.28
N SER A 201 9.74 20.63 10.48
CA SER A 201 10.54 21.75 10.96
C SER A 201 10.02 23.08 10.43
N GLN A 202 10.13 24.08 11.29
CA GLN A 202 9.91 25.50 11.02
C GLN A 202 11.14 26.28 11.52
N PRO A 203 11.36 27.54 11.09
CA PRO A 203 12.41 28.37 11.66
C PRO A 203 12.34 28.39 13.20
N GLY A 204 13.34 27.81 13.86
CA GLY A 204 13.45 27.74 15.32
C GLY A 204 12.73 26.57 16.01
N ILE A 205 12.02 25.68 15.30
CA ILE A 205 11.30 24.54 15.89
C ILE A 205 11.54 23.27 15.06
N VAL A 206 11.95 22.19 15.74
CA VAL A 206 12.03 20.84 15.17
C VAL A 206 11.15 19.93 16.01
N ALA A 207 10.15 19.32 15.39
CA ALA A 207 9.32 18.30 16.02
C ALA A 207 9.75 16.92 15.47
N PRO A 208 10.47 16.11 16.26
CA PRO A 208 10.74 14.73 15.88
C PRO A 208 9.43 13.93 15.90
N GLY A 209 9.20 13.13 14.87
CA GLY A 209 8.14 12.12 14.89
C GLY A 209 8.65 10.80 15.43
N ASP A 210 7.71 10.01 15.94
CA ASP A 210 7.95 8.68 16.46
C ASP A 210 8.29 7.71 15.31
N GLU A 211 9.07 6.69 15.64
CA GLU A 211 9.32 5.57 14.75
C GLU A 211 8.16 4.57 14.85
N HIS A 212 7.65 4.14 13.69
CA HIS A 212 6.62 3.12 13.58
C HIS A 212 7.14 1.94 12.77
N VAL A 213 6.92 0.73 13.28
CA VAL A 213 7.24 -0.53 12.61
C VAL A 213 5.96 -1.33 12.41
N ILE A 214 5.71 -1.77 11.18
CA ILE A 214 4.57 -2.60 10.80
C ILE A 214 5.10 -3.82 10.05
N VAL A 215 4.57 -5.00 10.36
CA VAL A 215 4.89 -6.24 9.66
C VAL A 215 3.65 -6.86 9.04
N CYS A 216 3.66 -6.98 7.72
CA CYS A 216 2.58 -7.56 6.94
C CYS A 216 2.99 -8.92 6.36
N ARG A 217 2.14 -9.94 6.53
CA ARG A 217 2.38 -11.30 6.01
C ARG A 217 1.22 -11.78 5.16
N GLY A 218 1.53 -12.40 4.03
CA GLY A 218 0.53 -12.88 3.09
C GLY A 218 0.97 -14.07 2.28
N LYS A 219 -0.01 -14.75 1.68
CA LYS A 219 0.17 -15.77 0.65
C LYS A 219 -0.48 -15.27 -0.62
N LEU A 220 0.28 -15.18 -1.70
CA LEU A 220 -0.18 -14.63 -2.97
C LEU A 220 -0.27 -15.72 -4.02
N LYS A 221 -1.18 -15.52 -4.96
CA LYS A 221 -1.41 -16.42 -6.09
C LYS A 221 -0.86 -15.80 -7.36
N GLU A 222 -0.25 -16.63 -8.20
CA GLU A 222 0.17 -16.25 -9.53
C GLU A 222 -1.05 -15.81 -10.36
N GLN A 223 -0.88 -14.77 -11.17
CA GLN A 223 -1.90 -14.17 -12.05
C GLN A 223 -1.85 -14.73 -13.47
#